data_AF-A0AAJ0CSU2-F1
#
_entry.id   AF-A0AAJ0CSU2-F1
#
_cell.length_a   1.000
_cell.length_b   1.000
_cell.length_c   1.000
_cell.angle_alpha   90.00
_cell.angle_beta   90.00
_cell.angle_gamma   90.00
#
_symmetry.space_group_name_H-M   'P 1'
#
loop_
_entity.id
_entity.type
_entity.pdbx_description
1 polymer ?
#
loop_
_entity_poly.entity_id
_entity_poly.type
_entity_poly.pdbx_seq_one_letter_code
_entity_poly.pdbx_strand_id
1 'polypeptide(L)'
;MVKINVGPWASLVLSFALVEGLATPLTNRKVSGSSADIKALLTNNTVRWSPEAVLSFPPSSVFEQSTKRWTTFSAPTYKAALRPGNEEDISLAIKITSAVGFPFLTRGAGHGYAASLDAFKDGLSLDLSQWKSLEINAKAQTITVGPGVVFGEIFDPLFKAGFWMRSYYTGSYRVDFTALRLL
;
A
#
# COMPACT_ATOMS: atom_id res chain seq x y z
N MET A 1 20.67 -9.29 13.00
CA MET A 1 20.04 -9.72 14.27
C MET A 1 20.46 -8.72 15.35
N VAL A 2 19.63 -7.73 15.65
CA VAL A 2 19.95 -6.67 16.64
C VAL A 2 19.23 -7.00 17.94
N LYS A 3 19.99 -7.24 19.00
CA LYS A 3 19.48 -7.37 20.38
C LYS A 3 19.44 -5.98 21.00
N ILE A 4 18.27 -5.55 21.47
CA ILE A 4 18.13 -4.34 22.30
C ILE A 4 17.90 -4.81 23.72
N ASN A 5 18.77 -4.37 24.62
CA ASN A 5 18.74 -4.65 26.05
C ASN A 5 18.07 -3.48 26.77
N VAL A 6 16.99 -3.73 27.52
CA VAL A 6 16.27 -2.70 28.27
C VAL A 6 16.52 -2.90 29.77
N GLY A 7 17.35 -2.04 30.35
CA GLY A 7 17.55 -1.93 31.79
C GLY A 7 16.60 -0.90 32.41
N PRO A 8 16.21 -1.04 33.69
CA PRO A 8 15.20 -0.20 34.32
C PRO A 8 15.85 1.02 34.98
N TRP A 9 15.35 2.21 34.68
CA TRP A 9 15.62 3.39 35.50
C TRP A 9 14.30 4.02 35.91
N ALA A 10 13.99 3.81 37.19
CA ALA A 10 12.86 4.41 37.88
C ALA A 10 13.14 5.90 38.16
N SER A 11 12.05 6.67 38.05
CA SER A 11 11.72 7.86 38.83
C SER A 11 12.65 9.08 38.76
N LEU A 12 12.18 10.14 38.08
CA LEU A 12 12.14 11.46 38.70
C LEU A 12 10.82 12.16 38.35
N VAL A 13 10.18 12.69 39.38
CA VAL A 13 8.86 13.33 39.35
C VAL A 13 9.03 14.85 39.39
N LEU A 14 8.07 15.54 38.76
CA LEU A 14 7.65 16.94 38.89
C LEU A 14 8.51 18.03 38.23
N SER A 15 7.93 18.69 37.22
CA SER A 15 7.34 20.03 37.41
C SER A 15 6.41 20.38 36.24
N PHE A 16 5.14 20.59 36.56
CA PHE A 16 4.14 21.22 35.70
C PHE A 16 4.43 22.72 35.63
N ALA A 17 4.69 23.24 34.43
CA ALA A 17 4.56 24.67 34.15
C ALA A 17 3.52 24.82 33.04
N LEU A 18 2.37 25.38 33.43
CA LEU A 18 1.31 25.81 32.55
C LEU A 18 1.84 26.94 31.67
N VAL A 19 1.98 26.70 30.36
CA VAL A 19 2.05 27.77 29.36
C VAL A 19 0.87 27.55 28.44
N GLU A 20 -0.20 28.29 28.69
CA GLU A 20 -1.29 28.48 27.74
C GLU A 20 -0.77 29.31 26.56
N GLY A 21 -0.16 28.62 25.60
CA GLY A 21 0.21 29.18 24.30
C GLY A 21 -0.86 28.84 23.28
N LEU A 22 -1.71 29.82 22.98
CA LEU A 22 -2.62 29.92 21.84
C LEU A 22 -2.52 28.76 20.83
N ALA A 23 -3.41 27.77 20.97
CA ALA A 23 -3.68 26.83 19.90
C ALA A 23 -4.30 27.62 18.73
N THR A 24 -3.45 28.06 17.80
CA THR A 24 -3.93 28.46 16.47
C THR A 24 -4.66 27.25 15.90
N PRO A 25 -5.93 27.38 15.48
CA PRO A 25 -6.62 26.28 14.86
C PRO A 25 -5.78 25.84 13.67
N LEU A 26 -5.56 24.53 13.51
CA LEU A 26 -5.06 23.98 12.26
C LEU A 26 -6.10 24.34 11.21
N THR A 27 -5.90 25.51 10.58
CA THR A 27 -6.68 25.97 9.46
C THR A 27 -6.58 24.86 8.45
N ASN A 28 -7.70 24.19 8.25
CA ASN A 28 -7.93 23.22 7.21
C ASN A 28 -7.48 23.89 5.90
N ARG A 29 -6.26 23.59 5.46
CA ARG A 29 -5.76 24.07 4.17
C ARG A 29 -6.55 23.28 3.14
N LYS A 30 -7.72 23.81 2.81
CA LYS A 30 -8.39 23.51 1.56
C LYS A 30 -7.40 23.95 0.48
N VAL A 31 -6.50 23.06 0.07
CA VAL A 31 -5.68 23.24 -1.12
C VAL A 31 -6.67 23.22 -2.27
N SER A 32 -7.21 24.39 -2.58
CA SER A 32 -7.98 24.61 -3.79
C SER A 32 -7.04 24.33 -4.96
N GLY A 33 -7.31 23.24 -5.68
CA GLY A 33 -7.00 23.08 -7.10
C GLY A 33 -5.73 23.74 -7.62
N SER A 34 -4.57 23.40 -7.04
CA SER A 34 -3.36 23.45 -7.85
C SER A 34 -3.43 22.22 -8.75
N SER A 35 -3.97 22.38 -9.96
CA SER A 35 -3.79 21.41 -11.03
C SER A 35 -2.33 21.44 -11.48
N ALA A 36 -1.40 21.15 -10.56
CA ALA A 36 -0.07 20.78 -10.95
C ALA A 36 -0.25 19.63 -11.94
N ASP A 37 0.23 19.81 -13.16
CA ASP A 37 0.08 18.81 -14.21
C ASP A 37 0.85 17.56 -13.76
N ILE A 38 0.12 16.64 -13.12
CA ILE A 38 0.70 15.45 -12.51
C ILE A 38 1.37 14.59 -13.57
N LYS A 39 0.87 14.64 -14.81
CA LYS A 39 1.50 13.99 -15.95
C LYS A 39 2.87 14.60 -16.18
N ALA A 40 2.96 15.92 -16.31
CA ALA A 40 4.25 16.61 -16.47
C ALA A 40 5.23 16.35 -15.33
N LEU A 41 4.75 16.25 -14.07
CA LEU A 41 5.59 15.94 -12.91
C LEU A 41 6.13 14.52 -12.95
N LEU A 42 5.28 13.52 -13.20
CA LEU A 42 5.66 12.11 -13.21
C LEU A 42 6.47 11.72 -14.46
N THR A 43 6.36 12.48 -15.56
CA THR A 43 7.14 12.28 -16.80
C THR A 43 8.30 13.26 -16.95
N ASN A 44 8.65 14.02 -15.91
CA ASN A 44 9.74 14.98 -15.96
C ASN A 44 11.08 14.28 -16.27
N ASN A 45 11.94 14.91 -17.06
CA ASN A 45 13.25 14.36 -17.46
C ASN A 45 14.26 14.21 -16.31
N THR A 46 13.94 14.67 -15.10
CA THR A 46 14.73 14.45 -13.87
C THR A 46 14.25 13.23 -13.08
N VAL A 47 13.02 12.77 -13.33
CA VAL A 47 12.46 11.58 -12.70
C VAL A 47 13.01 10.35 -13.40
N ARG A 48 13.49 9.39 -12.60
CA ARG A 48 14.08 8.14 -13.05
C ARG A 48 13.32 7.01 -12.40
N TRP A 49 12.42 6.41 -13.15
CA TRP A 49 11.75 5.18 -12.77
C TRP A 49 12.64 3.99 -13.09
N SER A 50 12.44 2.87 -12.39
CA SER A 50 13.07 1.60 -12.77
C SER A 50 12.62 1.15 -14.18
N PRO A 51 13.40 0.30 -14.87
CA PRO A 51 13.02 -0.24 -16.18
C PRO A 51 11.69 -1.01 -16.18
N GLU A 52 11.34 -1.63 -15.04
CA GLU A 52 10.13 -2.43 -14.86
C GLU A 52 8.91 -1.60 -14.42
N ALA A 53 9.11 -0.32 -14.14
CA ALA A 53 8.04 0.60 -13.79
C ALA A 53 7.16 0.90 -15.00
N VAL A 54 5.84 0.86 -14.79
CA VAL A 54 4.87 1.24 -15.82
C VAL A 54 4.01 2.39 -15.32
N LEU A 55 4.30 3.58 -15.83
CA LEU A 55 3.50 4.78 -15.66
C LEU A 55 2.47 4.89 -16.80
N SER A 56 1.20 5.10 -16.46
CA SER A 56 0.11 5.16 -17.43
C SER A 56 -0.94 6.21 -17.05
N PHE A 57 -1.66 6.69 -18.06
CA PHE A 57 -2.66 7.75 -17.95
C PHE A 57 -3.92 7.37 -18.75
N PRO A 58 -5.11 7.91 -18.41
CA PRO A 58 -6.30 7.73 -19.23
C PRO A 58 -6.14 8.44 -20.59
N PRO A 59 -6.78 7.95 -21.66
CA PRO A 59 -7.60 6.73 -21.76
C PRO A 59 -6.82 5.52 -22.32
N SER A 60 -5.73 5.08 -21.66
CA SER A 60 -4.97 3.91 -22.13
C SER A 60 -5.46 2.59 -21.53
N SER A 61 -5.37 1.49 -22.29
CA SER A 61 -5.69 0.13 -21.80
C SER A 61 -4.80 -0.30 -20.63
N VAL A 62 -3.55 0.15 -20.60
CA VAL A 62 -2.62 -0.08 -19.48
C VAL A 62 -3.10 0.60 -18.20
N PHE A 63 -3.64 1.82 -18.32
CA PHE A 63 -4.24 2.53 -17.19
C PHE A 63 -5.52 1.84 -16.71
N GLU A 64 -6.37 1.38 -17.63
CA GLU A 64 -7.56 0.60 -17.28
C GLU A 64 -7.18 -0.67 -16.52
N GLN A 65 -6.17 -1.42 -16.96
CA GLN A 65 -5.67 -2.61 -16.25
C GLN A 65 -5.16 -2.27 -14.84
N SER A 66 -4.44 -1.16 -14.70
CA SER A 66 -3.84 -0.71 -13.43
C SER A 66 -4.86 -0.05 -12.47
N THR A 67 -6.11 0.11 -12.89
CA THR A 67 -7.19 0.72 -12.10
C THR A 67 -8.44 -0.17 -11.98
N LYS A 68 -8.52 -1.24 -12.78
CA LYS A 68 -9.65 -2.18 -12.81
C LYS A 68 -9.94 -2.74 -11.43
N ARG A 69 -11.22 -2.89 -11.09
CA ARG A 69 -11.65 -3.51 -9.83
C ARG A 69 -12.50 -4.74 -10.12
N TRP A 70 -12.58 -5.63 -9.15
CA TRP A 70 -13.51 -6.77 -9.20
C TRP A 70 -14.98 -6.31 -9.17
N THR A 71 -15.22 -5.13 -8.61
CA THR A 71 -16.55 -4.51 -8.46
C THR A 71 -16.52 -3.05 -8.89
N THR A 72 -17.63 -2.58 -9.43
CA THR A 72 -17.88 -1.18 -9.76
C THR A 72 -18.49 -0.40 -8.58
N PHE A 73 -18.88 -1.07 -7.50
CA PHE A 73 -19.48 -0.44 -6.32
C PHE A 73 -18.51 0.55 -5.66
N SER A 74 -19.01 1.78 -5.39
CA SER A 74 -18.26 2.90 -4.82
C SER A 74 -16.84 3.02 -5.39
N ALA A 75 -16.72 3.07 -6.71
CA ALA A 75 -15.41 3.08 -7.36
C ALA A 75 -14.68 4.43 -7.16
N PRO A 76 -13.39 4.42 -6.76
CA PRO A 76 -12.54 5.59 -6.76
C PRO A 76 -12.24 6.05 -8.19
N THR A 77 -11.82 7.30 -8.37
CA THR A 77 -11.32 7.81 -9.67
C THR A 77 -9.83 8.12 -9.61
N TYR A 78 -9.17 8.05 -10.76
CA TYR A 78 -7.72 8.24 -10.89
C TYR A 78 -7.39 9.13 -12.09
N LYS A 79 -6.28 9.86 -12.02
CA LYS A 79 -5.71 10.61 -13.16
C LYS A 79 -4.39 10.02 -13.66
N ALA A 80 -3.73 9.20 -12.85
CA ALA A 80 -2.50 8.49 -13.20
C ALA A 80 -2.51 7.10 -12.54
N ALA A 81 -1.78 6.16 -13.11
CA ALA A 81 -1.51 4.87 -12.49
C ALA A 81 -0.03 4.54 -12.64
N LEU A 82 0.60 4.10 -11.56
CA LEU A 82 1.97 3.62 -11.52
C LEU A 82 1.96 2.17 -11.04
N ARG A 83 2.49 1.28 -11.87
CA ARG A 83 2.96 -0.03 -11.45
C ARG A 83 4.46 0.05 -11.18
N PRO A 84 4.92 0.12 -9.92
CA PRO A 84 6.33 0.25 -9.61
C PRO A 84 7.08 -1.05 -9.91
N GLY A 85 8.33 -0.94 -10.37
CA GLY A 85 9.23 -2.08 -10.55
C GLY A 85 9.97 -2.47 -9.27
N ASN A 86 10.23 -1.49 -8.39
CA ASN A 86 10.93 -1.68 -7.13
C ASN A 86 10.44 -0.71 -6.03
N GLU A 87 11.00 -0.83 -4.84
CA GLU A 87 10.66 -0.04 -3.65
C GLU A 87 11.04 1.44 -3.82
N GLU A 88 12.07 1.73 -4.60
CA GLU A 88 12.51 3.08 -4.91
C GLU A 88 11.46 3.83 -5.73
N ASP A 89 10.80 3.19 -6.69
CA ASP A 89 9.70 3.77 -7.45
C ASP A 89 8.53 4.17 -6.53
N ILE A 90 8.19 3.32 -5.56
CA ILE A 90 7.14 3.63 -4.57
C ILE A 90 7.51 4.87 -3.78
N SER A 91 8.72 4.89 -3.23
CA SER A 91 9.23 5.99 -2.42
C SER A 91 9.27 7.30 -3.21
N LEU A 92 9.70 7.24 -4.48
CA LEU A 92 9.75 8.37 -5.38
C LEU A 92 8.36 8.90 -5.72
N ALA A 93 7.42 8.02 -6.04
CA ALA A 93 6.04 8.39 -6.33
C ALA A 93 5.36 9.07 -5.14
N ILE A 94 5.50 8.51 -3.92
CA ILE A 94 4.97 9.11 -2.70
C ILE A 94 5.60 10.49 -2.47
N LYS A 95 6.91 10.64 -2.67
CA LYS A 95 7.60 11.93 -2.53
C LYS A 95 7.06 12.98 -3.50
N ILE A 96 6.95 12.65 -4.79
CA ILE A 96 6.45 13.57 -5.83
C ILE A 96 5.01 13.98 -5.54
N THR A 97 4.14 13.00 -5.29
CA THR A 97 2.71 13.22 -5.09
C THR A 97 2.41 13.99 -3.79
N SER A 98 3.11 13.65 -2.69
CA SER A 98 2.97 14.36 -1.41
C SER A 98 3.41 15.82 -1.51
N ALA A 99 4.47 16.13 -2.28
CA ALA A 99 4.97 17.49 -2.45
C ALA A 99 3.93 18.45 -3.08
N VAL A 100 2.96 17.92 -3.83
CA VAL A 100 1.91 18.69 -4.49
C VAL A 100 0.51 18.40 -3.95
N GLY A 101 0.39 17.59 -2.89
CA GLY A 101 -0.89 17.18 -2.33
C GLY A 101 -1.75 16.33 -3.28
N PHE A 102 -1.11 15.60 -4.19
CA PHE A 102 -1.81 14.66 -5.07
C PHE A 102 -2.04 13.34 -4.33
N PRO A 103 -3.29 12.92 -4.08
CA PRO A 103 -3.55 11.73 -3.28
C PRO A 103 -3.20 10.46 -4.06
N PHE A 104 -2.82 9.39 -3.36
CA PHE A 104 -2.61 8.07 -3.95
C PHE A 104 -3.39 7.00 -3.19
N LEU A 105 -3.76 5.93 -3.89
CA LEU A 105 -4.39 4.76 -3.30
C LEU A 105 -3.67 3.52 -3.81
N THR A 106 -3.24 2.67 -2.87
CA THR A 106 -2.53 1.44 -3.19
C THR A 106 -3.50 0.32 -3.56
N ARG A 107 -3.13 -0.48 -4.55
CA ARG A 107 -3.91 -1.61 -5.06
C ARG A 107 -3.02 -2.84 -5.21
N GLY A 108 -3.50 -3.99 -4.74
CA GLY A 108 -2.96 -5.31 -5.07
C GLY A 108 -3.87 -6.03 -6.06
N ALA A 109 -4.51 -7.12 -5.62
CA ALA A 109 -5.45 -7.93 -6.41
C ALA A 109 -6.73 -7.21 -6.88
N GLY A 110 -7.01 -6.00 -6.39
CA GLY A 110 -8.19 -5.22 -6.78
C GLY A 110 -9.51 -5.63 -6.13
N HIS A 111 -9.48 -6.47 -5.09
CA HIS A 111 -10.66 -6.92 -4.33
C HIS A 111 -11.10 -5.99 -3.18
N GLY A 112 -10.30 -4.98 -2.84
CA GLY A 112 -10.64 -4.02 -1.79
C GLY A 112 -11.95 -3.28 -2.08
N TYR A 113 -12.84 -3.21 -1.10
CA TYR A 113 -14.11 -2.50 -1.19
C TYR A 113 -14.45 -1.84 0.15
N ALA A 114 -14.99 -0.63 0.07
CA ALA A 114 -15.57 0.09 1.19
C ALA A 114 -16.65 1.03 0.63
N ALA A 115 -17.72 1.28 1.38
CA ALA A 115 -18.78 2.19 0.94
C ALA A 115 -18.26 3.61 0.68
N SER A 116 -17.22 4.03 1.41
CA SER A 116 -16.56 5.33 1.29
C SER A 116 -15.43 5.38 0.27
N LEU A 117 -15.17 4.30 -0.47
CA LEU A 117 -14.02 4.23 -1.37
C LEU A 117 -14.14 5.22 -2.54
N ASP A 118 -15.37 5.56 -2.92
CA ASP A 118 -15.65 6.57 -3.94
C ASP A 118 -15.25 7.98 -3.52
N ALA A 119 -15.06 8.26 -2.22
CA ALA A 119 -14.55 9.55 -1.75
C ALA A 119 -13.11 9.83 -2.23
N PHE A 120 -12.35 8.79 -2.60
CA PHE A 120 -11.06 8.95 -3.25
C PHE A 120 -11.28 9.34 -4.71
N LYS A 121 -10.91 10.58 -5.06
CA LYS A 121 -11.07 11.13 -6.40
C LYS A 121 -9.75 11.60 -6.98
N ASP A 122 -9.61 11.34 -8.27
CA ASP A 122 -8.64 11.95 -9.18
C ASP A 122 -7.17 11.82 -8.74
N GLY A 123 -6.83 10.76 -8.02
CA GLY A 123 -5.48 10.51 -7.50
C GLY A 123 -4.62 9.57 -8.37
N LEU A 124 -3.53 9.09 -7.78
CA LEU A 124 -2.64 8.06 -8.32
C LEU A 124 -3.14 6.67 -7.89
N SER A 125 -3.35 5.76 -8.84
CA SER A 125 -3.39 4.33 -8.53
C SER A 125 -1.96 3.83 -8.37
N LEU A 126 -1.58 3.39 -7.18
CA LEU A 126 -0.29 2.72 -6.95
C LEU A 126 -0.52 1.21 -7.01
N ASP A 127 -0.34 0.63 -8.19
CA ASP A 127 -0.73 -0.74 -8.50
C ASP A 127 0.45 -1.72 -8.30
N LEU A 128 0.41 -2.45 -7.19
CA LEU A 128 1.41 -3.43 -6.80
C LEU A 128 1.13 -4.82 -7.40
N SER A 129 0.22 -4.92 -8.37
CA SER A 129 -0.24 -6.19 -8.95
C SER A 129 0.90 -7.04 -9.56
N GLN A 130 1.99 -6.43 -10.01
CA GLN A 130 3.14 -7.16 -10.57
C GLN A 130 4.08 -7.78 -9.49
N TRP A 131 3.88 -7.45 -8.21
CA TRP A 131 4.74 -7.91 -7.12
C TRP A 131 4.29 -9.28 -6.62
N LYS A 132 4.71 -10.31 -7.34
CA LYS A 132 4.23 -11.70 -7.23
C LYS A 132 5.17 -12.65 -6.48
N SER A 133 6.03 -12.14 -5.60
CA SER A 133 6.94 -12.99 -4.83
C SER A 133 6.20 -13.90 -3.85
N LEU A 134 6.64 -15.15 -3.74
CA LEU A 134 6.11 -16.12 -2.80
C LEU A 134 7.24 -17.00 -2.29
N GLU A 135 7.55 -16.89 -0.99
CA GLU A 135 8.61 -17.68 -0.36
C GLU A 135 8.05 -18.47 0.82
N ILE A 136 8.27 -19.77 0.82
CA ILE A 136 7.83 -20.66 1.90
C ILE A 136 9.06 -21.13 2.67
N ASN A 137 9.11 -20.81 3.97
CA ASN A 137 10.09 -21.36 4.89
C ASN A 137 9.45 -22.48 5.71
N ALA A 138 9.56 -23.72 5.21
CA ALA A 138 8.96 -24.88 5.85
C ALA A 138 9.49 -25.14 7.27
N LYS A 139 10.76 -24.83 7.54
CA LYS A 139 11.38 -25.00 8.86
C LYS A 139 10.84 -24.01 9.87
N ALA A 140 10.69 -22.75 9.47
CA ALA A 140 10.12 -21.70 10.32
C ALA A 140 8.59 -21.68 10.32
N GLN A 141 7.95 -22.47 9.44
CA GLN A 141 6.50 -22.48 9.21
C GLN A 141 5.95 -21.09 8.85
N THR A 142 6.71 -20.31 8.07
CA THR A 142 6.32 -18.97 7.61
C THR A 142 6.22 -18.92 6.11
N ILE A 143 5.37 -18.00 5.61
CA ILE A 143 5.29 -17.64 4.20
C ILE A 143 5.43 -16.13 4.05
N THR A 144 6.29 -15.70 3.13
CA THR A 144 6.43 -14.30 2.72
C THR A 144 5.72 -14.12 1.39
N VAL A 145 4.80 -13.17 1.33
CA VAL A 145 3.89 -12.98 0.19
C VAL A 145 4.00 -11.55 -0.32
N GLY A 146 4.28 -11.40 -1.61
CA GLY A 146 4.27 -10.12 -2.30
C GLY A 146 2.87 -9.51 -2.37
N PRO A 147 2.73 -8.18 -2.34
CA PRO A 147 1.44 -7.49 -2.26
C PRO A 147 0.53 -7.69 -3.48
N GLY A 148 1.07 -8.16 -4.60
CA GLY A 148 0.32 -8.49 -5.81
C GLY A 148 -0.23 -9.91 -5.84
N VAL A 149 0.25 -10.82 -4.98
CA VAL A 149 -0.13 -12.25 -5.00
C VAL A 149 -1.61 -12.43 -4.64
N VAL A 150 -2.29 -13.31 -5.36
CA VAL A 150 -3.69 -13.69 -5.09
C VAL A 150 -3.77 -15.06 -4.43
N PHE A 151 -4.85 -15.33 -3.69
CA PHE A 151 -5.01 -16.60 -2.96
C PHE A 151 -4.81 -17.85 -3.83
N GLY A 152 -5.28 -17.83 -5.09
CA GLY A 152 -5.09 -18.93 -6.03
C GLY A 152 -3.62 -19.27 -6.31
N GLU A 153 -2.72 -18.30 -6.22
CA GLU A 153 -1.26 -18.51 -6.39
C GLU A 153 -0.60 -19.06 -5.12
N ILE A 154 -1.29 -19.01 -3.96
CA ILE A 154 -0.75 -19.44 -2.66
C ILE A 154 -1.08 -20.90 -2.37
N PHE A 155 -2.31 -21.35 -2.69
CA PHE A 155 -2.82 -22.64 -2.22
C PHE A 155 -1.97 -23.83 -2.69
N ASP A 156 -1.67 -23.93 -3.98
CA ASP A 156 -0.95 -25.07 -4.54
C ASP A 156 0.50 -25.16 -4.02
N PRO A 157 1.32 -24.09 -4.03
CA PRO A 157 2.66 -24.13 -3.45
C PRO A 157 2.67 -24.48 -1.96
N LEU A 158 1.73 -23.91 -1.20
CA LEU A 158 1.62 -24.16 0.24
C LEU A 158 1.25 -25.61 0.54
N PHE A 159 0.29 -26.16 -0.20
CA PHE A 159 -0.10 -27.56 -0.09
C PHE A 159 1.04 -28.52 -0.44
N LYS A 160 1.77 -28.27 -1.53
CA LYS A 160 2.96 -29.06 -1.91
C LYS A 160 4.05 -29.04 -0.83
N ALA A 161 4.14 -27.96 -0.06
CA ALA A 161 5.06 -27.84 1.07
C ALA A 161 4.55 -28.54 2.36
N GLY A 162 3.38 -29.19 2.33
CA GLY A 162 2.80 -29.91 3.47
C GLY A 162 2.02 -29.01 4.44
N PHE A 163 1.62 -27.81 4.01
CA PHE A 163 0.88 -26.84 4.80
C PHE A 163 -0.46 -26.52 4.17
N TRP A 164 -1.40 -26.01 4.97
CA TRP A 164 -2.64 -25.43 4.46
C TRP A 164 -2.90 -24.08 5.12
N MET A 165 -3.56 -23.21 4.38
CA MET A 165 -4.04 -21.94 4.90
C MET A 165 -5.46 -22.13 5.39
N ARG A 166 -5.69 -21.88 6.68
CA ARG A 166 -7.04 -21.90 7.24
C ARG A 166 -7.78 -20.63 6.80
N SER A 167 -8.64 -20.77 5.81
CA SER A 167 -9.54 -19.71 5.40
C SER A 167 -10.77 -19.72 6.33
N TYR A 168 -10.93 -18.68 7.14
CA TYR A 168 -12.17 -18.48 7.89
C TYR A 168 -13.13 -17.63 7.05
N TYR A 169 -14.30 -18.19 6.74
CA TYR A 169 -15.40 -17.49 6.07
C TYR A 169 -16.12 -16.53 7.03
N THR A 170 -15.43 -15.57 7.63
CA THR A 170 -16.07 -14.51 8.45
C THR A 170 -15.25 -13.20 8.42
N GLY A 171 -15.65 -12.27 7.55
CA GLY A 171 -15.71 -10.81 7.75
C GLY A 171 -14.54 -9.99 8.34
N SER A 172 -13.39 -10.53 8.72
CA SER A 172 -12.28 -9.75 9.29
C SER A 172 -10.95 -10.46 9.07
N TYR A 173 -10.05 -9.82 8.33
CA TYR A 173 -8.74 -10.38 7.98
C TYR A 173 -7.79 -10.29 9.17
N ARG A 174 -7.73 -11.36 9.97
CA ARG A 174 -6.50 -11.77 10.65
C ARG A 174 -6.05 -13.07 10.00
N VAL A 175 -4.96 -13.02 9.24
CA VAL A 175 -4.28 -14.24 8.78
C VAL A 175 -3.45 -14.73 9.96
N ASP A 176 -4.03 -15.64 10.73
CA ASP A 176 -3.31 -16.33 11.80
C ASP A 176 -2.66 -17.57 11.18
N PHE A 177 -1.33 -17.61 11.12
CA PHE A 177 -0.57 -18.71 10.55
C PHE A 177 -0.48 -19.84 11.58
N THR A 178 -1.55 -20.61 11.76
CA THR A 178 -1.43 -21.92 12.41
C THR A 178 -1.08 -22.94 11.34
N ALA A 179 0.22 -23.17 11.16
CA ALA A 179 0.74 -24.29 10.38
C ALA A 179 0.47 -25.59 11.14
N LEU A 180 -0.73 -26.15 10.99
CA LEU A 180 -0.92 -27.55 11.35
C LEU A 180 -0.17 -28.40 10.31
N ARG A 181 0.81 -29.15 10.80
CA ARG A 181 1.49 -30.20 10.04
C ARG A 181 0.62 -31.44 10.10
N LEU A 182 0.21 -32.00 8.96
CA LEU A 182 -0.33 -33.37 8.94
C LEU A 182 0.81 -34.31 9.36
N LEU A 183 0.53 -35.16 10.34
CA LEU A 183 1.36 -36.32 10.69
C LEU A 183 1.42 -37.29 9.51
#